data_AF-A0AAW7CZY2-F1
#
_entry.id   AF-A0AAW7CZY2-F1
#
_cell.length_a   1.000
_cell.length_b   1.000
_cell.length_c   1.000
_cell.angle_alpha   90.00
_cell.angle_beta   90.00
_cell.angle_gamma   90.00
#
_symmetry.space_group_name_H-M   'P 1'
#
loop_
_entity.id
_entity.type
_entity.pdbx_description
1 polymer ?
#
loop_
_entity_poly.entity_id
_entity_poly.type
_entity_poly.pdbx_seq_one_letter_code
_entity_poly.pdbx_strand_id
1 'polypeptide(L)'
;MEKFRKSDQFYIDQYDRHTIEELKELELQIEKVYKKIKTNQNSEHDSDYFKLQMQYQDTAVHFARQREKLIQSRIYEDEKRDRSIQSVPIPKNVRCNTCLEQMKFDMFDFVENDSEIIFVFSCNHKHLPKKAIYADGREFYVAKHLCSYCGGKLNSTKNETNGKLTLIDTCEQCNQVETIEINRSGKKILPINEDERKKYCTDFIGSNTFYEDLEAITNLSISLDQDSEIDVNKLKQLNIAQVEKVLSEELEKAKFTKIQFEKPQVGRYLTVEFLAQDLSDRNETNSVNKLVQIIQKVLFSTNWRLDVNSVSCKLGFLSAHIKGYSVKEDLLRILKEIR
;
A
#
# COMPACT_ATOMS: atom_id res chain seq x y z
N MET A 1 37.75 -4.29 -27.05
CA MET A 1 36.56 -4.83 -26.37
C MET A 1 35.62 -3.67 -26.14
N GLU A 2 34.35 -3.82 -26.45
CA GLU A 2 33.37 -2.74 -26.29
C GLU A 2 33.17 -2.43 -24.80
N LYS A 3 33.15 -1.16 -24.44
CA LYS A 3 32.94 -0.71 -23.06
C LYS A 3 31.43 -0.68 -22.77
N PHE A 4 31.00 -1.35 -21.71
CA PHE A 4 29.61 -1.39 -21.26
C PHE A 4 29.22 -0.06 -20.66
N ARG A 5 30.08 0.51 -19.80
CA ARG A 5 29.85 1.82 -19.19
C ARG A 5 29.77 2.92 -20.24
N LYS A 6 28.58 3.55 -20.34
CA LYS A 6 28.32 4.72 -21.20
C LYS A 6 28.54 6.02 -20.42
N SER A 7 28.16 7.18 -20.97
CA SER A 7 28.21 8.47 -20.26
C SER A 7 27.13 8.56 -19.17
N ASP A 8 27.32 9.39 -18.16
CA ASP A 8 26.32 9.58 -17.08
C ASP A 8 24.99 10.08 -17.63
N GLN A 9 25.05 10.97 -18.62
CA GLN A 9 23.88 11.49 -19.32
C GLN A 9 23.05 10.38 -19.98
N PHE A 10 23.71 9.32 -20.49
CA PHE A 10 23.00 8.20 -21.10
C PHE A 10 22.08 7.50 -20.08
N TYR A 11 22.56 7.26 -18.86
CA TYR A 11 21.77 6.60 -17.81
C TYR A 11 20.65 7.50 -17.29
N ILE A 12 20.95 8.80 -17.14
CA ILE A 12 19.95 9.81 -16.79
C ILE A 12 18.83 9.83 -17.84
N ASP A 13 19.17 9.93 -19.12
CA ASP A 13 18.18 9.98 -20.19
C ASP A 13 17.41 8.66 -20.33
N GLN A 14 18.05 7.52 -20.09
CA GLN A 14 17.36 6.23 -20.08
C GLN A 14 16.33 6.16 -18.94
N TYR A 15 16.70 6.63 -17.76
CA TYR A 15 15.82 6.66 -16.60
C TYR A 15 14.65 7.63 -16.81
N ASP A 16 14.95 8.85 -17.25
CA ASP A 16 13.95 9.88 -17.50
C ASP A 16 12.98 9.45 -18.61
N ARG A 17 13.46 8.80 -19.69
CA ARG A 17 12.58 8.24 -20.73
C ARG A 17 11.59 7.23 -20.17
N HIS A 18 12.07 6.27 -19.37
CA HIS A 18 11.20 5.27 -18.77
C HIS A 18 10.15 5.92 -17.85
N THR A 19 10.58 6.87 -17.02
CA THR A 19 9.69 7.63 -16.13
C THR A 19 8.61 8.38 -16.91
N ILE A 20 8.98 9.06 -17.99
CA ILE A 20 8.06 9.78 -18.86
C ILE A 20 7.08 8.84 -19.55
N GLU A 21 7.53 7.69 -20.05
CA GLU A 21 6.68 6.69 -20.71
C GLU A 21 5.62 6.14 -19.77
N GLU A 22 6.02 5.70 -18.57
CA GLU A 22 5.10 5.17 -17.55
C GLU A 22 4.07 6.21 -17.09
N LEU A 23 4.52 7.43 -16.77
CA LEU A 23 3.61 8.48 -16.28
C LEU A 23 2.67 8.99 -17.37
N LYS A 24 3.11 9.05 -18.63
CA LYS A 24 2.21 9.37 -19.76
C LYS A 24 1.16 8.30 -19.98
N GLU A 25 1.53 7.02 -19.83
CA GLU A 25 0.56 5.93 -19.95
C GLU A 25 -0.54 6.05 -18.88
N LEU A 26 -0.14 6.33 -17.63
CA LEU A 26 -1.10 6.59 -16.55
C LEU A 26 -1.96 7.82 -16.81
N GLU A 27 -1.39 8.92 -17.30
CA GLU A 27 -2.14 10.13 -17.64
C GLU A 27 -3.19 9.85 -18.74
N LEU A 28 -2.83 9.08 -19.77
CA LEU A 28 -3.76 8.65 -20.82
C LEU A 28 -4.88 7.75 -20.27
N GLN A 29 -4.60 6.90 -19.28
CA GLN A 29 -5.61 6.09 -18.62
C GLN A 29 -6.57 6.97 -17.80
N ILE A 30 -6.04 7.93 -17.05
CA ILE A 30 -6.80 8.92 -16.28
C ILE A 30 -7.74 9.71 -17.21
N GLU A 31 -7.23 10.23 -18.34
CA GLU A 31 -8.05 10.95 -19.31
C GLU A 31 -9.20 10.11 -19.88
N LYS A 32 -8.94 8.83 -20.15
CA LYS A 32 -9.97 7.90 -20.66
C LYS A 32 -11.07 7.70 -19.62
N VAL A 33 -10.73 7.52 -18.35
CA VAL A 33 -11.70 7.36 -17.26
C VAL A 33 -12.47 8.67 -17.05
N TYR A 34 -11.77 9.81 -17.04
CA TYR A 34 -12.39 11.13 -16.89
C TYR A 34 -13.43 11.40 -17.99
N LYS A 35 -13.12 11.08 -19.25
CA LYS A 35 -14.08 11.20 -20.36
C LYS A 35 -15.33 10.35 -20.15
N LYS A 36 -15.18 9.14 -19.60
CA LYS A 36 -16.30 8.23 -19.27
C LYS A 36 -17.18 8.79 -18.14
N ILE A 37 -16.58 9.34 -17.08
CA ILE A 37 -17.33 10.00 -15.98
C ILE A 37 -18.16 11.17 -16.54
N LYS A 38 -17.55 11.99 -17.39
CA LYS A 38 -18.24 13.15 -17.98
C LYS A 38 -19.42 12.76 -18.87
N THR A 39 -19.41 11.57 -19.46
CA THR A 39 -20.49 11.07 -20.33
C THR A 39 -21.54 10.26 -19.59
N ASN A 40 -21.18 9.53 -18.53
CA ASN A 40 -22.08 8.71 -17.73
C ASN A 40 -21.94 9.05 -16.24
N GLN A 41 -23.01 9.58 -15.62
CA GLN A 41 -23.06 9.90 -14.18
C GLN A 41 -23.18 8.63 -13.30
N ASN A 42 -22.21 7.72 -13.39
CA ASN A 42 -22.13 6.52 -12.55
C ASN A 42 -21.01 6.65 -11.50
N SER A 43 -21.31 6.31 -10.25
CA SER A 43 -20.41 6.43 -9.09
C SER A 43 -19.20 5.46 -9.09
N GLU A 44 -19.26 4.35 -9.83
CA GLU A 44 -18.12 3.41 -9.96
C GLU A 44 -16.92 4.03 -10.66
N HIS A 45 -17.15 4.88 -11.66
CA HIS A 45 -16.06 5.50 -12.43
C HIS A 45 -15.31 6.57 -11.61
N ASP A 46 -15.95 7.18 -10.61
CA ASP A 46 -15.30 8.14 -9.71
C ASP A 46 -14.21 7.46 -8.87
N SER A 47 -14.49 6.26 -8.32
CA SER A 47 -13.53 5.48 -7.55
C SER A 47 -12.29 5.09 -8.38
N ASP A 48 -12.51 4.64 -9.62
CA ASP A 48 -11.42 4.27 -10.55
C ASP A 48 -10.53 5.48 -10.89
N TYR A 49 -11.13 6.67 -11.07
CA TYR A 49 -10.39 7.89 -11.33
C TYR A 49 -9.51 8.28 -10.14
N PHE A 50 -10.06 8.30 -8.93
CA PHE A 50 -9.28 8.59 -7.71
C PHE A 50 -8.14 7.60 -7.52
N LYS A 51 -8.38 6.30 -7.77
CA LYS A 51 -7.34 5.27 -7.68
C LYS A 51 -6.20 5.50 -8.67
N LEU A 52 -6.51 5.81 -9.93
CA LEU A 52 -5.50 6.09 -10.95
C LEU A 52 -4.72 7.37 -10.64
N GLN A 53 -5.37 8.39 -10.08
CA GLN A 53 -4.72 9.63 -9.71
C GLN A 53 -3.77 9.46 -8.51
N MET A 54 -4.18 8.67 -7.52
CA MET A 54 -3.32 8.24 -6.42
C MET A 54 -2.11 7.46 -6.95
N GLN A 55 -2.34 6.48 -7.82
CA GLN A 55 -1.27 5.69 -8.43
C GLN A 55 -0.30 6.57 -9.21
N TYR A 56 -0.78 7.55 -9.97
CA TYR A 56 0.05 8.51 -10.71
C TYR A 56 0.97 9.28 -9.77
N GLN A 57 0.42 9.89 -8.71
CA GLN A 57 1.20 10.69 -7.77
C GLN A 57 2.23 9.83 -7.01
N ASP A 58 1.83 8.69 -6.49
CA ASP A 58 2.72 7.80 -5.74
C ASP A 58 3.83 7.24 -6.63
N THR A 59 3.51 6.85 -7.87
CA THR A 59 4.50 6.36 -8.85
C THR A 59 5.51 7.45 -9.21
N ALA A 60 5.04 8.68 -9.43
CA ALA A 60 5.90 9.80 -9.77
C ALA A 60 6.85 10.16 -8.62
N VAL A 61 6.33 10.21 -7.38
CA VAL A 61 7.13 10.44 -6.17
C VAL A 61 8.13 9.32 -5.95
N HIS A 62 7.71 8.07 -6.14
CA HIS A 62 8.59 6.90 -6.04
C HIS A 62 9.77 7.00 -7.04
N PHE A 63 9.49 7.32 -8.31
CA PHE A 63 10.53 7.52 -9.30
C PHE A 63 11.45 8.69 -8.96
N ALA A 64 10.93 9.80 -8.44
CA ALA A 64 11.77 10.93 -8.01
C ALA A 64 12.72 10.52 -6.88
N ARG A 65 12.22 9.80 -5.85
CA ARG A 65 13.02 9.35 -4.69
C ARG A 65 14.06 8.30 -5.04
N GLN A 66 13.75 7.39 -5.97
CA GLN A 66 14.65 6.29 -6.34
C GLN A 66 15.63 6.63 -7.46
N ARG A 67 15.46 7.78 -8.13
CA ARG A 67 16.23 8.18 -9.32
C ARG A 67 17.73 8.00 -9.16
N GLU A 68 18.31 8.62 -8.14
CA GLU A 68 19.76 8.57 -7.92
C GLU A 68 20.23 7.14 -7.64
N LYS A 69 19.54 6.42 -6.76
CA LYS A 69 19.87 5.04 -6.39
C LYS A 69 19.86 4.10 -7.61
N LEU A 70 18.83 4.18 -8.46
CA LEU A 70 18.69 3.32 -9.63
C LEU A 70 19.70 3.65 -10.72
N ILE A 71 19.96 4.94 -10.97
CA ILE A 71 21.00 5.37 -11.91
C ILE A 71 22.37 4.87 -11.45
N GLN A 72 22.71 5.06 -10.17
CA GLN A 72 23.99 4.59 -9.62
C GLN A 72 24.11 3.07 -9.64
N SER A 73 23.04 2.33 -9.37
CA SER A 73 23.04 0.86 -9.48
C SER A 73 23.36 0.40 -10.91
N ARG A 74 22.74 1.00 -11.92
CA ARG A 74 22.99 0.66 -13.34
C ARG A 74 24.42 1.01 -13.76
N ILE A 75 24.90 2.18 -13.35
CA ILE A 75 26.30 2.59 -13.57
C ILE A 75 27.25 1.56 -12.96
N TYR A 76 27.02 1.19 -11.71
CA TYR A 76 27.84 0.24 -10.97
C TYR A 76 27.83 -1.16 -11.61
N GLU A 77 26.68 -1.63 -12.10
CA GLU A 77 26.55 -2.91 -12.80
C GLU A 77 27.37 -2.94 -14.10
N ASP A 78 27.29 -1.89 -14.91
CA ASP A 78 28.08 -1.81 -16.14
C ASP A 78 29.59 -1.66 -15.85
N GLU A 79 29.97 -0.92 -14.82
CA GLU A 79 31.37 -0.83 -14.37
C GLU A 79 31.87 -2.16 -13.79
N LYS A 80 31.00 -2.93 -13.12
CA LYS A 80 31.31 -4.29 -12.68
C LYS A 80 31.53 -5.20 -13.88
N ARG A 81 30.68 -5.13 -14.92
CA ARG A 81 30.85 -5.88 -16.17
C ARG A 81 32.17 -5.55 -16.86
N ASP A 82 32.49 -4.26 -17.00
CA ASP A 82 33.76 -3.80 -17.58
C ASP A 82 34.97 -4.34 -16.81
N ARG A 83 34.92 -4.29 -15.46
CA ARG A 83 35.99 -4.85 -14.60
C ARG A 83 36.13 -6.36 -14.75
N SER A 84 35.02 -7.10 -14.78
CA SER A 84 35.03 -8.54 -14.97
C SER A 84 35.66 -8.92 -16.31
N ILE A 85 35.34 -8.20 -17.39
CA ILE A 85 35.91 -8.44 -18.71
C ILE A 85 37.44 -8.21 -18.74
N GLN A 86 37.92 -7.19 -18.05
CA GLN A 86 39.34 -6.87 -18.00
C GLN A 86 40.15 -7.84 -17.14
N SER A 87 39.55 -8.34 -16.05
CA SER A 87 40.25 -9.16 -15.06
C SER A 87 40.15 -10.66 -15.31
N VAL A 88 39.08 -11.11 -15.97
CA VAL A 88 38.82 -12.54 -16.17
C VAL A 88 39.49 -13.04 -17.45
N PRO A 89 40.48 -13.95 -17.37
CA PRO A 89 41.12 -14.51 -18.55
C PRO A 89 40.18 -15.47 -19.28
N ILE A 90 40.24 -15.47 -20.61
CA ILE A 90 39.51 -16.42 -21.45
C ILE A 90 40.03 -17.84 -21.17
N PRO A 91 39.14 -18.83 -20.88
CA PRO A 91 39.53 -20.21 -20.69
C PRO A 91 40.31 -20.78 -21.88
N LYS A 92 41.44 -21.44 -21.60
CA LYS A 92 42.30 -22.09 -22.60
C LYS A 92 42.00 -23.58 -22.69
N ASN A 93 42.39 -24.20 -23.81
CA ASN A 93 42.28 -25.65 -24.04
C ASN A 93 40.85 -26.21 -24.06
N VAL A 94 39.86 -25.39 -24.43
CA VAL A 94 38.48 -25.86 -24.64
C VAL A 94 38.43 -26.77 -25.86
N ARG A 95 37.92 -27.99 -25.71
CA ARG A 95 37.84 -29.00 -26.78
C ARG A 95 36.40 -29.32 -27.17
N CYS A 96 36.20 -29.64 -28.44
CA CYS A 96 34.92 -30.10 -28.97
C CYS A 96 34.61 -31.51 -28.47
N ASN A 97 33.39 -31.75 -28.01
CA ASN A 97 32.98 -33.08 -27.53
C ASN A 97 32.88 -34.12 -28.66
N THR A 98 32.79 -33.68 -29.93
CA THR A 98 32.66 -34.57 -31.10
C THR A 98 34.02 -34.92 -31.72
N CYS A 99 34.85 -33.92 -32.03
CA CYS A 99 36.13 -34.13 -32.73
C CYS A 99 37.37 -33.97 -31.84
N LEU A 100 37.21 -33.61 -30.56
CA LEU A 100 38.28 -33.42 -29.58
C LEU A 100 39.34 -32.35 -29.92
N GLU A 101 39.18 -31.65 -31.05
CA GLU A 101 40.01 -30.51 -31.40
C GLU A 101 39.70 -29.28 -30.54
N GLN A 102 40.69 -28.39 -30.44
CA GLN A 102 40.57 -27.13 -29.73
C GLN A 102 39.54 -26.22 -30.44
N MET A 103 38.56 -25.75 -29.67
CA MET A 103 37.53 -24.85 -30.13
C MET A 103 38.05 -23.41 -30.17
N LYS A 104 37.50 -22.61 -31.09
CA LYS A 104 37.81 -21.19 -31.24
C LYS A 104 36.86 -20.37 -30.37
N PHE A 105 37.41 -19.39 -29.66
CA PHE A 105 36.62 -18.40 -28.95
C PHE A 105 35.78 -17.58 -29.95
N ASP A 106 34.48 -17.48 -29.68
CA ASP A 106 33.51 -16.80 -30.56
C ASP A 106 33.06 -15.47 -29.93
N MET A 107 32.45 -15.54 -28.74
CA MET A 107 31.95 -14.38 -28.01
C MET A 107 31.90 -14.66 -26.51
N PHE A 108 31.73 -13.62 -25.71
CA PHE A 108 31.39 -13.74 -24.29
C PHE A 108 30.00 -13.14 -24.05
N ASP A 109 29.34 -13.56 -22.99
CA ASP A 109 28.05 -13.03 -22.55
C ASP A 109 27.95 -13.04 -21.02
N PHE A 110 26.95 -12.38 -20.44
CA PHE A 110 26.67 -12.40 -19.01
C PHE A 110 25.38 -13.15 -18.72
N VAL A 111 25.39 -14.00 -17.69
CA VAL A 111 24.15 -14.65 -17.21
C VAL A 111 23.29 -13.59 -16.50
N GLU A 112 22.02 -13.45 -16.92
CA GLU A 112 21.09 -12.36 -16.54
C GLU A 112 20.92 -12.15 -15.01
N ASN A 113 21.19 -13.16 -14.18
CA ASN A 113 20.97 -13.08 -12.73
C ASN A 113 22.25 -12.90 -11.90
N ASP A 114 23.37 -13.48 -12.32
CA ASP A 114 24.57 -13.57 -11.46
C ASP A 114 25.70 -12.61 -11.88
N SER A 115 25.56 -11.94 -13.04
CA SER A 115 26.64 -11.16 -13.66
C SER A 115 27.93 -11.97 -13.88
N GLU A 116 27.83 -13.30 -13.92
CA GLU A 116 28.95 -14.17 -14.24
C GLU A 116 29.16 -14.19 -15.76
N ILE A 117 30.43 -14.08 -16.17
CA ILE A 117 30.82 -14.12 -17.57
C ILE A 117 30.85 -15.58 -18.04
N ILE A 118 30.16 -15.84 -19.15
CA ILE A 118 30.27 -17.07 -19.92
C ILE A 118 31.01 -16.79 -21.23
N PHE A 119 31.89 -17.71 -21.60
CA PHE A 119 32.66 -17.68 -22.84
C PHE A 119 32.11 -18.74 -23.78
N VAL A 120 31.69 -18.31 -24.96
CA VAL A 120 31.13 -19.18 -26.01
C VAL A 120 32.23 -19.55 -27.00
N PHE A 121 32.39 -20.85 -27.21
CA PHE A 121 33.35 -21.43 -28.13
C PHE A 121 32.63 -22.14 -29.27
N SER A 122 33.15 -21.97 -30.48
CA SER A 122 32.69 -22.64 -31.69
C SER A 122 33.73 -23.63 -32.20
N CYS A 123 33.28 -24.76 -32.72
CA CYS A 123 34.16 -25.76 -33.33
C CYS A 123 34.62 -25.26 -34.71
N ASN A 124 35.91 -25.44 -35.05
CA ASN A 124 36.44 -25.09 -36.38
C ASN A 124 35.71 -25.84 -37.51
N HIS A 125 35.31 -27.08 -37.23
CA HIS A 125 34.50 -27.93 -38.13
C HIS A 125 32.99 -27.66 -38.07
N LYS A 126 32.54 -26.60 -37.38
CA LYS A 126 31.12 -26.20 -37.25
C LYS A 126 30.19 -27.25 -36.61
N HIS A 127 30.73 -28.18 -35.81
CA HIS A 127 29.91 -29.06 -34.98
C HIS A 127 29.06 -28.26 -33.97
N LEU A 128 27.81 -28.67 -33.79
CA LEU A 128 26.87 -28.16 -32.79
C LEU A 128 26.69 -29.21 -31.67
N PRO A 129 26.36 -28.77 -30.43
CA PRO A 129 26.15 -27.39 -29.99
C PRO A 129 27.45 -26.60 -29.80
N LYS A 130 27.36 -25.26 -29.82
CA LYS A 130 28.43 -24.40 -29.30
C LYS A 130 28.59 -24.65 -27.80
N LYS A 131 29.78 -24.39 -27.27
CA LYS A 131 30.10 -24.65 -25.86
C LYS A 131 30.20 -23.34 -25.09
N ALA A 132 29.38 -23.16 -24.06
CA ALA A 132 29.47 -22.03 -23.15
C ALA A 132 30.16 -22.48 -21.86
N ILE A 133 31.17 -21.74 -21.41
CA ILE A 133 32.02 -22.12 -20.26
C ILE A 133 32.26 -20.90 -19.38
N TYR A 134 32.16 -21.07 -18.08
CA TYR A 134 32.55 -20.08 -17.09
C TYR A 134 34.08 -19.90 -17.00
N ALA A 135 34.52 -18.84 -16.33
CA ALA A 135 35.94 -18.57 -16.11
C ALA A 135 36.70 -19.69 -15.38
N ASP A 136 36.01 -20.41 -14.50
CA ASP A 136 36.56 -21.52 -13.71
C ASP A 136 36.59 -22.86 -14.45
N GLY A 137 36.12 -22.90 -15.69
CA GLY A 137 36.07 -24.10 -16.52
C GLY A 137 34.79 -24.92 -16.40
N ARG A 138 33.82 -24.52 -15.55
CA ARG A 138 32.49 -25.16 -15.53
C ARG A 138 31.75 -24.89 -16.84
N GLU A 139 31.03 -25.89 -17.34
CA GLU A 139 30.20 -25.73 -18.54
C GLU A 139 28.84 -25.12 -18.17
N PHE A 140 28.42 -24.12 -18.93
CA PHE A 140 27.09 -23.53 -18.83
C PHE A 140 26.12 -24.24 -19.77
N TYR A 141 24.99 -24.67 -19.21
CA TYR A 141 23.90 -25.27 -19.96
C TYR A 141 22.65 -24.42 -19.80
N VAL A 142 22.04 -24.02 -20.92
CA VAL A 142 20.72 -23.39 -20.90
C VAL A 142 19.72 -24.44 -20.43
N ALA A 143 18.97 -24.11 -19.37
CA ALA A 143 17.92 -24.99 -18.87
C ALA A 143 16.95 -25.33 -19.99
N LYS A 144 16.55 -26.61 -20.09
CA LYS A 144 15.56 -27.02 -21.09
C LYS A 144 14.25 -26.31 -20.78
N HIS A 145 13.67 -25.64 -21.77
CA HIS A 145 12.32 -25.08 -21.68
C HIS A 145 11.34 -26.27 -21.57
N LEU A 146 10.65 -26.38 -20.43
CA LEU A 146 9.66 -27.42 -20.14
C LEU A 146 8.29 -26.77 -19.99
N CYS A 147 7.22 -27.50 -20.31
CA CYS A 147 5.86 -27.00 -20.20
C CYS A 147 5.54 -26.54 -18.77
N SER A 148 5.04 -25.31 -18.61
CA SER A 148 4.70 -24.72 -17.32
C SER A 148 3.60 -25.49 -16.57
N TYR A 149 2.76 -26.21 -17.31
CA TYR A 149 1.59 -26.92 -16.76
C TYR A 149 1.89 -28.37 -16.36
N CYS A 150 2.76 -29.07 -17.09
CA CYS A 150 2.96 -30.51 -16.89
C CYS A 150 4.42 -30.96 -16.87
N GLY A 151 5.39 -30.07 -17.11
CA GLY A 151 6.81 -30.40 -17.21
C GLY A 151 7.20 -31.23 -18.44
N GLY A 152 6.28 -31.46 -19.37
CA GLY A 152 6.50 -32.17 -20.61
C GLY A 152 7.41 -31.41 -21.59
N LYS A 153 7.94 -32.14 -22.58
CA LYS A 153 8.73 -31.54 -23.68
C LYS A 153 7.85 -30.65 -24.56
N LEU A 154 8.43 -29.54 -25.01
CA LEU A 154 7.80 -28.57 -25.89
C LEU A 154 8.39 -28.67 -27.29
N ASN A 155 7.52 -28.60 -28.30
CA ASN A 155 7.89 -28.40 -29.69
C ASN A 155 7.69 -26.93 -30.05
N SER A 156 8.79 -26.24 -30.34
CA SER A 156 8.79 -24.83 -30.70
C SER A 156 8.67 -24.64 -32.20
N THR A 157 7.69 -23.86 -32.64
CA THR A 157 7.60 -23.33 -34.00
C THR A 157 7.89 -21.84 -34.00
N LYS A 158 8.61 -21.37 -35.01
CA LYS A 158 9.02 -19.97 -35.14
C LYS A 158 8.36 -19.35 -36.36
N ASN A 159 7.60 -18.28 -36.13
CA ASN A 159 7.02 -17.45 -37.18
C ASN A 159 7.59 -16.04 -37.11
N GLU A 160 7.87 -15.44 -38.26
CA GLU A 160 8.37 -14.07 -38.34
C GLU A 160 7.52 -13.28 -39.34
N THR A 161 6.81 -12.26 -38.84
CA THR A 161 5.88 -11.44 -39.63
C THR A 161 6.03 -9.97 -39.22
N ASN A 162 6.32 -9.09 -40.19
CA ASN A 162 6.41 -7.64 -39.99
C ASN A 162 7.30 -7.19 -38.82
N GLY A 163 8.47 -7.84 -38.62
CA GLY A 163 9.38 -7.51 -37.53
C GLY A 163 8.91 -7.97 -36.14
N LYS A 164 7.84 -8.77 -36.07
CA LYS A 164 7.45 -9.54 -34.89
C LYS A 164 7.93 -10.98 -35.04
N LEU A 165 8.64 -11.47 -34.05
CA LEU A 165 9.06 -12.85 -33.91
C LEU A 165 8.09 -13.53 -32.94
N THR A 166 7.31 -14.49 -33.42
CA THR A 166 6.39 -15.28 -32.60
C THR A 166 6.95 -16.68 -32.45
N LEU A 167 7.24 -17.09 -31.22
CA LEU A 167 7.57 -18.45 -30.85
C LEU A 167 6.32 -19.11 -30.30
N ILE A 168 5.92 -20.24 -30.88
CA ILE A 168 4.75 -21.01 -30.47
C ILE A 168 5.26 -22.36 -29.99
N ASP A 169 5.24 -22.55 -28.68
CA ASP A 169 5.66 -23.78 -28.01
C ASP A 169 4.44 -24.63 -27.74
N THR A 170 4.39 -25.82 -28.33
CA THR A 170 3.29 -26.79 -28.11
C THR A 170 3.79 -27.96 -27.29
N CYS A 171 3.13 -28.24 -26.17
CA CYS A 171 3.48 -29.39 -25.33
C CYS A 171 3.04 -30.71 -25.94
N GLU A 172 3.96 -31.66 -26.06
CA GLU A 172 3.67 -33.01 -26.59
C GLU A 172 2.79 -33.85 -25.66
N GLN A 173 2.70 -33.50 -24.37
CA GLN A 173 1.97 -34.29 -23.38
C GLN A 173 0.56 -33.75 -23.09
N CYS A 174 0.41 -32.42 -22.97
CA CYS A 174 -0.87 -31.80 -22.60
C CYS A 174 -1.47 -30.91 -23.70
N ASN A 175 -0.82 -30.79 -24.86
CA ASN A 175 -1.24 -29.95 -25.99
C ASN A 175 -1.46 -28.46 -25.66
N GLN A 176 -0.98 -27.99 -24.51
CA GLN A 176 -1.00 -26.57 -24.20
C GLN A 176 -0.04 -25.82 -25.12
N VAL A 177 -0.48 -24.62 -25.54
CA VAL A 177 0.25 -23.75 -26.45
C VAL A 177 0.68 -22.51 -25.69
N GLU A 178 1.99 -22.31 -25.60
CA GLU A 178 2.59 -21.12 -25.03
C GLU A 178 3.10 -20.25 -26.19
N THR A 179 2.63 -19.01 -26.28
CA THR A 179 3.02 -18.08 -27.34
C THR A 179 3.86 -16.95 -26.76
N ILE A 180 5.07 -16.80 -27.27
CA ILE A 180 5.99 -15.71 -26.91
C ILE A 180 6.12 -14.80 -28.12
N GLU A 181 5.73 -13.53 -27.96
CA GLU A 181 5.87 -12.50 -28.98
C GLU A 181 7.03 -11.56 -28.66
N ILE A 182 8.00 -11.48 -29.56
CA ILE A 182 9.16 -10.60 -29.48
C ILE A 182 9.08 -9.58 -30.61
N ASN A 183 8.81 -8.32 -30.29
CA ASN A 183 8.83 -7.23 -31.24
C ASN A 183 10.29 -6.81 -31.51
N ARG A 184 10.81 -7.06 -32.72
CA ARG A 184 12.18 -6.67 -33.14
C ARG A 184 12.26 -5.25 -33.70
N SER A 185 11.12 -4.59 -33.91
CA SER A 185 11.04 -3.20 -34.35
C SER A 185 11.51 -2.28 -33.23
N GLY A 186 12.80 -1.97 -33.17
CA GLY A 186 13.35 -0.99 -32.23
C GLY A 186 12.66 0.36 -32.43
N LYS A 187 11.92 0.84 -31.42
CA LYS A 187 11.40 2.20 -31.42
C LYS A 187 12.61 3.14 -31.53
N LYS A 188 12.60 4.06 -32.50
CA LYS A 188 13.64 5.09 -32.59
C LYS A 188 13.62 5.88 -31.28
N ILE A 189 14.74 5.88 -30.58
CA ILE A 189 14.91 6.64 -29.35
C ILE A 189 14.93 8.13 -29.74
N LEU A 190 13.83 8.83 -29.46
CA LEU A 190 13.74 10.27 -29.67
C LEU A 190 14.46 11.01 -28.53
N PRO A 191 14.98 12.23 -28.80
CA PRO A 191 15.48 13.09 -27.73
C PRO A 191 14.34 13.42 -26.75
N ILE A 192 14.68 13.50 -25.46
CA ILE A 192 13.72 13.87 -24.42
C ILE A 192 13.37 15.35 -24.61
N ASN A 193 12.08 15.67 -24.55
CA ASN A 193 11.63 17.06 -24.48
C ASN A 193 11.87 17.58 -23.04
N GLU A 194 12.59 18.69 -22.90
CA GLU A 194 12.91 19.28 -21.59
C GLU A 194 11.65 19.68 -20.81
N ASP A 195 10.56 20.08 -21.48
CA ASP A 195 9.30 20.39 -20.82
C ASP A 195 8.66 19.14 -20.20
N GLU A 196 8.80 17.99 -20.87
CA GLU A 196 8.32 16.70 -20.34
C GLU A 196 9.21 16.20 -19.22
N ARG A 197 10.53 16.35 -19.35
CA ARG A 197 11.46 16.04 -18.25
C ARG A 197 11.10 16.86 -17.02
N LYS A 198 10.77 18.15 -17.19
CA LYS A 198 10.37 18.99 -16.08
C LYS A 198 9.10 18.46 -15.41
N LYS A 199 8.04 18.28 -16.21
CA LYS A 199 6.72 17.84 -15.73
C LYS A 199 6.77 16.48 -15.01
N TYR A 200 7.46 15.49 -15.59
CA TYR A 200 7.37 14.10 -15.13
C TYR A 200 8.52 13.68 -14.20
N CYS A 201 9.70 14.30 -14.31
CA CYS A 201 10.88 13.87 -13.56
C CYS A 201 11.29 14.86 -12.45
N THR A 202 11.18 16.18 -12.67
CA THR A 202 11.68 17.16 -11.68
C THR A 202 10.63 17.70 -10.74
N ASP A 203 9.39 17.89 -11.21
CA ASP A 203 8.34 18.55 -10.43
C ASP A 203 7.91 17.74 -9.19
N PHE A 204 8.18 16.43 -9.17
CA PHE A 204 7.87 15.53 -8.05
C PHE A 204 9.00 15.43 -7.01
N ILE A 205 10.13 16.11 -7.23
CA ILE A 205 11.24 16.10 -6.27
C ILE A 205 10.82 16.85 -5.00
N GLY A 206 10.81 16.15 -3.87
CA GLY A 206 10.37 16.70 -2.59
C GLY A 206 8.85 16.71 -2.42
N SER A 207 8.09 16.14 -3.36
CA SER A 207 6.65 15.94 -3.20
C SER A 207 6.34 14.77 -2.26
N ASN A 208 5.17 14.86 -1.65
CA ASN A 208 4.60 13.82 -0.82
C ASN A 208 3.78 12.84 -1.64
N THR A 209 3.75 11.60 -1.17
CA THR A 209 2.77 10.60 -1.60
C THR A 209 1.37 10.99 -1.11
N PHE A 210 0.35 10.42 -1.72
CA PHE A 210 -1.04 10.68 -1.32
C PHE A 210 -1.29 10.38 0.18
N TYR A 211 -0.70 9.31 0.69
CA TYR A 211 -0.84 8.92 2.10
C TYR A 211 -0.15 9.90 3.06
N GLU A 212 1.03 10.40 2.69
CA GLU A 212 1.76 11.40 3.47
C GLU A 212 0.97 12.73 3.52
N ASP A 213 0.33 13.12 2.41
CA ASP A 213 -0.55 14.30 2.39
C ASP A 213 -1.80 14.11 3.27
N LEU A 214 -2.44 12.93 3.23
CA LEU A 214 -3.54 12.61 4.13
C LEU A 214 -3.12 12.63 5.60
N GLU A 215 -1.95 12.09 5.91
CA GLU A 215 -1.38 12.13 7.26
C GLU A 215 -1.13 13.59 7.70
N ALA A 216 -0.58 14.43 6.83
CA ALA A 216 -0.38 15.85 7.13
C ALA A 216 -1.70 16.58 7.39
N ILE A 217 -2.74 16.33 6.59
CA ILE A 217 -4.07 16.93 6.76
C ILE A 217 -4.72 16.46 8.07
N THR A 218 -4.65 15.16 8.37
CA THR A 218 -5.23 14.61 9.61
C THR A 218 -4.50 15.15 10.84
N ASN A 219 -3.18 15.27 10.79
CA ASN A 219 -2.39 15.90 11.87
C ASN A 219 -2.74 17.39 12.04
N LEU A 220 -2.97 18.11 10.94
CA LEU A 220 -3.44 19.50 10.99
C LEU A 220 -4.84 19.61 11.59
N SER A 221 -5.78 18.73 11.23
CA SER A 221 -7.14 18.76 11.79
C SER A 221 -7.12 18.47 13.29
N ILE A 222 -6.29 17.51 13.74
CA ILE A 222 -6.09 17.22 15.16
C ILE A 222 -5.55 18.44 15.91
N SER A 223 -4.63 19.18 15.29
CA SER A 223 -4.03 20.39 15.88
C SER A 223 -5.05 21.55 15.97
N LEU A 224 -5.84 21.77 14.92
CA LEU A 224 -6.88 22.81 14.91
C LEU A 224 -8.01 22.54 15.92
N ASP A 225 -8.34 21.27 16.17
CA ASP A 225 -9.31 20.88 17.20
C ASP A 225 -8.81 21.08 18.63
N GLN A 226 -7.49 21.19 18.83
CA GLN A 226 -6.88 21.50 20.13
C GLN A 226 -6.91 23.00 20.46
N ASP A 227 -6.93 23.87 19.44
CA ASP A 227 -6.84 25.34 19.61
C ASP A 227 -8.20 26.06 19.70
N SER A 228 -9.32 25.36 19.52
CA SER A 228 -10.63 25.97 19.81
C SER A 228 -10.83 26.07 21.33
N GLU A 229 -10.78 27.28 21.90
CA GLU A 229 -11.17 27.54 23.29
C GLU A 229 -12.64 27.13 23.50
N ILE A 230 -12.84 25.88 23.92
CA ILE A 230 -14.17 25.36 24.25
C ILE A 230 -14.59 26.03 25.57
N ASP A 231 -15.56 26.94 25.48
CA ASP A 231 -16.18 27.56 26.64
C ASP A 231 -16.93 26.52 27.49
N VAL A 232 -16.34 26.19 28.64
CA VAL A 232 -16.85 25.20 29.61
C VAL A 232 -18.22 25.62 30.17
N ASN A 233 -18.60 26.91 30.04
CA ASN A 233 -19.91 27.42 30.48
C ASN A 233 -21.10 26.86 29.67
N LYS A 234 -20.86 26.21 28.53
CA LYS A 234 -21.93 25.56 27.73
C LYS A 234 -22.49 24.30 28.39
N LEU A 235 -21.78 23.69 29.35
CA LEU A 235 -22.24 22.49 30.04
C LEU A 235 -23.08 22.87 31.27
N LYS A 236 -24.24 22.24 31.45
CA LYS A 236 -25.04 22.42 32.67
C LYS A 236 -24.35 21.74 33.85
N GLN A 237 -23.70 22.54 34.69
CA GLN A 237 -23.08 22.04 35.91
C GLN A 237 -24.14 21.91 37.00
N LEU A 238 -24.55 20.68 37.27
CA LEU A 238 -25.51 20.37 38.32
C LEU A 238 -24.77 19.93 39.59
N ASN A 239 -25.22 20.40 40.73
CA ASN A 239 -24.83 19.84 42.01
C ASN A 239 -25.62 18.55 42.31
N ILE A 240 -25.21 17.80 43.34
CA ILE A 240 -25.83 16.50 43.67
C ILE A 240 -27.33 16.63 43.94
N ALA A 241 -27.76 17.63 44.70
CA ALA A 241 -29.18 17.84 45.01
C ALA A 241 -30.03 18.12 43.75
N GLN A 242 -29.46 18.82 42.76
CA GLN A 242 -30.12 19.07 41.48
C GLN A 242 -30.22 17.79 40.65
N VAL A 243 -29.18 16.95 40.65
CA VAL A 243 -29.20 15.67 39.93
C VAL A 243 -30.20 14.70 40.54
N GLU A 244 -30.21 14.58 41.88
CA GLU A 244 -31.18 13.75 42.60
C GLU A 244 -32.61 14.13 42.25
N LYS A 245 -32.90 15.44 42.21
CA LYS A 245 -34.22 15.96 41.82
C LYS A 245 -34.59 15.61 40.39
N VAL A 246 -33.73 15.94 39.41
CA VAL A 246 -34.04 15.74 37.99
C VAL A 246 -34.15 14.25 37.64
N LEU A 247 -33.29 13.40 38.21
CA LEU A 247 -33.38 11.96 38.01
C LEU A 247 -34.64 11.38 38.65
N SER A 248 -35.00 11.80 39.87
CA SER A 248 -36.22 11.30 40.53
C SER A 248 -37.47 11.65 39.72
N GLU A 249 -37.60 12.90 39.27
CA GLU A 249 -38.74 13.36 38.46
C GLU A 249 -38.90 12.58 37.14
N GLU A 250 -37.80 12.27 36.45
CA GLU A 250 -37.84 11.55 35.17
C GLU A 250 -38.01 10.03 35.33
N LEU A 251 -37.45 9.45 36.40
CA LEU A 251 -37.58 8.02 36.70
C LEU A 251 -38.98 7.67 37.21
N GLU A 252 -39.60 8.53 38.02
CA GLU A 252 -40.99 8.35 38.47
C GLU A 252 -41.98 8.33 37.29
N LYS A 253 -41.79 9.21 36.30
CA LYS A 253 -42.58 9.19 35.04
C LYS A 253 -42.47 7.85 34.30
N ALA A 254 -41.35 7.15 34.45
CA ALA A 254 -41.11 5.86 33.82
C ALA A 254 -41.55 4.64 34.67
N LYS A 255 -42.23 4.89 35.80
CA LYS A 255 -42.73 3.92 36.79
C LYS A 255 -41.65 3.28 37.67
N PHE A 256 -40.49 3.92 37.81
CA PHE A 256 -39.53 3.58 38.86
C PHE A 256 -39.91 4.31 40.15
N THR A 257 -39.85 3.64 41.30
CA THR A 257 -40.25 4.19 42.60
C THR A 257 -39.23 3.83 43.68
N LYS A 258 -39.40 4.39 44.88
CA LYS A 258 -38.46 4.23 46.02
C LYS A 258 -37.02 4.53 45.62
N ILE A 259 -36.84 5.63 44.91
CA ILE A 259 -35.52 6.08 44.47
C ILE A 259 -34.76 6.53 45.71
N GLN A 260 -33.59 5.95 45.95
CA GLN A 260 -32.72 6.27 47.08
C GLN A 260 -31.31 6.51 46.56
N PHE A 261 -30.71 7.60 47.01
CA PHE A 261 -29.31 7.91 46.73
C PHE A 261 -28.49 7.61 47.98
N GLU A 262 -27.42 6.85 47.81
CA GLU A 262 -26.49 6.55 48.89
C GLU A 262 -25.52 7.71 49.12
N LYS A 263 -24.69 7.58 50.17
CA LYS A 263 -23.71 8.59 50.52
C LYS A 263 -22.69 8.77 49.38
N PRO A 264 -22.41 10.01 48.94
CA PRO A 264 -21.42 10.26 47.91
C PRO A 264 -20.02 9.81 48.34
N GLN A 265 -19.34 9.10 47.46
CA GLN A 265 -17.94 8.69 47.63
C GLN A 265 -17.04 9.66 46.86
N VAL A 266 -16.14 10.33 47.59
CA VAL A 266 -15.18 11.27 47.02
C VAL A 266 -13.90 10.52 46.67
N GLY A 267 -13.66 10.31 45.37
CA GLY A 267 -12.40 9.79 44.83
C GLY A 267 -11.81 10.75 43.79
N ARG A 268 -11.26 10.22 42.69
CA ARG A 268 -10.93 11.03 41.50
C ARG A 268 -12.17 11.73 40.92
N TYR A 269 -13.32 11.07 41.04
CA TYR A 269 -14.64 11.57 40.66
C TYR A 269 -15.56 11.48 41.87
N LEU A 270 -16.61 12.31 41.90
CA LEU A 270 -17.69 12.14 42.87
C LEU A 270 -18.60 11.01 42.39
N THR A 271 -18.61 9.88 43.08
CA THR A 271 -19.43 8.72 42.70
C THR A 271 -20.59 8.57 43.67
N VAL A 272 -21.79 8.40 43.14
CA VAL A 272 -23.01 8.21 43.94
C VAL A 272 -23.72 6.96 43.44
N GLU A 273 -24.01 6.05 44.37
CA GLU A 273 -24.89 4.91 44.10
C GLU A 273 -26.33 5.33 44.29
N PHE A 274 -27.21 4.88 43.39
CA PHE A 274 -28.63 5.02 43.57
C PHE A 274 -29.35 3.69 43.35
N LEU A 275 -30.43 3.52 44.09
CA LEU A 275 -31.32 2.37 44.07
C LEU A 275 -32.69 2.82 43.56
N ALA A 276 -33.34 1.98 42.75
CA ALA A 276 -34.70 2.22 42.28
C ALA A 276 -35.47 0.90 42.17
N GLN A 277 -36.77 0.92 42.47
CA GLN A 277 -37.66 -0.23 42.31
C GLN A 277 -38.51 -0.06 41.04
N ASP A 278 -38.48 -1.04 40.13
CA ASP A 278 -39.37 -1.05 38.96
C ASP A 278 -40.73 -1.64 39.35
N LEU A 279 -41.81 -0.86 39.21
CA LEU A 279 -43.19 -1.31 39.47
C LEU A 279 -43.89 -1.86 38.22
N SER A 280 -43.19 -1.97 37.10
CA SER A 280 -43.76 -2.50 35.86
C SER A 280 -43.54 -4.00 35.72
N ASP A 281 -44.35 -4.66 34.90
CA ASP A 281 -44.23 -6.08 34.56
C ASP A 281 -43.08 -6.38 33.57
N ARG A 282 -42.06 -5.53 33.52
CA ARG A 282 -40.91 -5.67 32.62
C ARG A 282 -39.98 -6.78 33.12
N ASN A 283 -39.33 -7.47 32.20
CA ASN A 283 -38.23 -8.36 32.55
C ASN A 283 -36.97 -7.56 32.94
N GLU A 284 -36.04 -8.19 33.66
CA GLU A 284 -34.86 -7.52 34.21
C GLU A 284 -34.04 -6.79 33.13
N THR A 285 -33.83 -7.42 31.97
CA THR A 285 -33.10 -6.83 30.84
C THR A 285 -33.76 -5.55 30.32
N ASN A 286 -35.09 -5.54 30.19
CA ASN A 286 -35.83 -4.37 29.71
C ASN A 286 -35.84 -3.25 30.74
N SER A 287 -35.91 -3.58 32.04
CA SER A 287 -35.79 -2.60 33.12
C SER A 287 -34.43 -1.92 33.13
N VAL A 288 -33.34 -2.70 32.99
CA VAL A 288 -31.96 -2.18 32.88
C VAL A 288 -31.82 -1.27 31.66
N ASN A 289 -32.20 -1.74 30.48
CA ASN A 289 -32.09 -0.95 29.25
C ASN A 289 -32.89 0.35 29.32
N LYS A 290 -34.10 0.32 29.91
CA LYS A 290 -34.93 1.50 30.06
C LYS A 290 -34.33 2.50 31.03
N LEU A 291 -33.80 2.04 32.16
CA LEU A 291 -33.12 2.86 33.15
C LEU A 291 -31.90 3.56 32.54
N VAL A 292 -31.04 2.80 31.86
CA VAL A 292 -29.85 3.32 31.16
C VAL A 292 -30.22 4.42 30.17
N GLN A 293 -31.22 4.16 29.32
CA GLN A 293 -31.69 5.13 28.33
C GLN A 293 -32.18 6.44 28.96
N ILE A 294 -32.96 6.37 30.04
CA ILE A 294 -33.49 7.57 30.71
C ILE A 294 -32.35 8.38 31.32
N ILE A 295 -31.48 7.72 32.09
CA ILE A 295 -30.42 8.42 32.82
C ILE A 295 -29.40 9.01 31.85
N GLN A 296 -28.99 8.27 30.82
CA GLN A 296 -28.09 8.80 29.80
C GLN A 296 -28.71 10.01 29.10
N LYS A 297 -29.99 9.95 28.73
CA LYS A 297 -30.69 11.07 28.10
C LYS A 297 -30.75 12.30 29.00
N VAL A 298 -31.06 12.12 30.27
CA VAL A 298 -31.18 13.20 31.25
C VAL A 298 -29.82 13.85 31.53
N LEU A 299 -28.78 13.03 31.72
CA LEU A 299 -27.45 13.51 32.10
C LEU A 299 -26.58 13.95 30.92
N PHE A 300 -26.96 13.64 29.67
CA PHE A 300 -26.17 13.91 28.46
C PHE A 300 -25.61 15.33 28.40
N SER A 301 -26.45 16.34 28.67
CA SER A 301 -26.10 17.77 28.61
C SER A 301 -25.47 18.33 29.89
N THR A 302 -25.12 17.47 30.85
CA THR A 302 -24.65 17.84 32.19
C THR A 302 -23.24 17.33 32.48
N ASN A 303 -22.66 17.76 33.60
CA ASN A 303 -21.37 17.28 34.11
C ASN A 303 -21.42 15.91 34.82
N TRP A 304 -22.46 15.10 34.58
CA TRP A 304 -22.64 13.78 35.17
C TRP A 304 -22.74 12.69 34.11
N ARG A 305 -22.24 11.48 34.39
CA ARG A 305 -22.37 10.31 33.53
C ARG A 305 -22.78 9.07 34.33
N LEU A 306 -23.59 8.22 33.72
CA LEU A 306 -23.90 6.89 34.23
C LEU A 306 -22.74 5.94 33.96
N ASP A 307 -22.31 5.19 34.97
CA ASP A 307 -21.44 4.03 34.75
C ASP A 307 -22.31 2.85 34.29
N VAL A 308 -22.41 2.65 32.98
CA VAL A 308 -23.30 1.65 32.39
C VAL A 308 -23.00 0.24 32.91
N ASN A 309 -21.73 -0.06 33.21
CA ASN A 309 -21.31 -1.36 33.69
C ASN A 309 -21.69 -1.61 35.17
N SER A 310 -22.04 -0.55 35.91
CA SER A 310 -22.51 -0.67 37.29
C SER A 310 -24.01 -1.01 37.40
N VAL A 311 -24.75 -0.96 36.29
CA VAL A 311 -26.20 -1.14 36.32
C VAL A 311 -26.53 -2.61 36.52
N SER A 312 -27.20 -2.93 37.61
CA SER A 312 -27.68 -4.29 37.88
C SER A 312 -29.13 -4.28 38.31
N CYS A 313 -29.87 -5.35 37.98
CA CYS A 313 -31.24 -5.57 38.41
C CYS A 313 -31.33 -6.94 39.08
N LYS A 314 -31.95 -7.00 40.26
CA LYS A 314 -32.20 -8.24 40.99
C LYS A 314 -33.57 -8.17 41.65
N LEU A 315 -34.48 -9.07 41.25
CA LEU A 315 -35.83 -9.14 41.83
C LEU A 315 -36.60 -7.81 41.73
N GLY A 316 -36.41 -7.05 40.64
CA GLY A 316 -37.07 -5.76 40.40
C GLY A 316 -36.46 -4.56 41.13
N PHE A 317 -35.35 -4.75 41.87
CA PHE A 317 -34.52 -3.67 42.40
C PHE A 317 -33.33 -3.41 41.48
N LEU A 318 -33.19 -2.17 41.04
CA LEU A 318 -32.07 -1.70 40.23
C LEU A 318 -31.09 -0.90 41.08
N SER A 319 -29.81 -1.11 40.82
CA SER A 319 -28.70 -0.33 41.39
C SER A 319 -27.83 0.20 40.26
N ALA A 320 -27.29 1.41 40.43
CA ALA A 320 -26.31 1.97 39.50
C ALA A 320 -25.49 3.09 40.13
N HIS A 321 -24.29 3.31 39.58
CA HIS A 321 -23.37 4.38 39.93
C HIS A 321 -23.41 5.51 38.90
N ILE A 322 -23.54 6.74 39.39
CA ILE A 322 -23.34 7.96 38.61
C ILE A 322 -22.05 8.66 39.05
N LYS A 323 -21.33 9.22 38.07
CA LYS A 323 -20.06 9.92 38.27
C LYS A 323 -20.21 11.40 37.91
N GLY A 324 -19.85 12.26 38.85
CA GLY A 324 -19.80 13.71 38.69
C GLY A 324 -18.39 14.20 38.37
N TYR A 325 -18.29 15.04 37.35
CA TYR A 325 -17.04 15.64 36.88
C TYR A 325 -17.01 17.13 37.22
N SER A 326 -15.87 17.61 37.73
CA SER A 326 -15.68 19.01 38.13
C SER A 326 -14.35 19.60 37.63
N VAL A 327 -13.43 18.78 37.15
CA VAL A 327 -12.11 19.21 36.66
C VAL A 327 -12.23 19.69 35.22
N LYS A 328 -11.60 20.82 34.89
CA LYS A 328 -11.69 21.47 33.56
C LYS A 328 -11.38 20.51 32.41
N GLU A 329 -10.34 19.69 32.55
CA GLU A 329 -9.93 18.69 31.55
C GLU A 329 -11.03 17.64 31.28
N ASP A 330 -11.67 17.13 32.34
CA ASP A 330 -12.76 16.16 32.20
C ASP A 330 -14.02 16.80 31.62
N LEU A 331 -14.32 18.06 31.97
CA LEU A 331 -15.44 18.81 31.41
C LEU A 331 -15.26 19.07 29.90
N LEU A 332 -14.03 19.34 29.46
CA LEU A 332 -13.69 19.47 28.04
C LEU A 332 -13.90 18.15 27.29
N ARG A 333 -13.53 17.02 27.91
CA ARG A 333 -13.77 15.69 27.33
C ARG A 333 -15.25 15.41 27.14
N ILE A 334 -16.08 15.72 28.14
CA ILE A 334 -17.55 15.60 28.07
C ILE A 334 -18.12 16.49 26.98
N LEU A 335 -17.63 17.72 26.82
CA LEU A 335 -18.09 18.62 25.75
C LEU A 335 -17.77 18.10 24.35
N LYS A 336 -16.68 17.34 24.18
CA LYS A 336 -16.37 16.66 22.92
C LYS A 336 -17.34 15.51 22.62
N GLU A 337 -17.90 14.84 23.63
CA GLU A 337 -18.90 13.77 23.44
C GLU A 337 -20.30 14.28 23.04
N ILE A 338 -20.59 15.57 23.30
CA ILE A 338 -21.90 16.19 23.00
C ILE A 338 -21.97 16.72 21.57
N ARG A 339 -20.81 17.03 20.94
CA ARG A 339 -20.72 17.38 19.51
C ARG A 339 -20.85 16.14 18.65
#